data_AF-A0A1I3ME53-F1
#
_entry.id   AF-A0A1I3ME53-F1
#
_cell.length_a   1.000
_cell.length_b   1.000
_cell.length_c   1.000
_cell.angle_alpha   90.00
_cell.angle_beta   90.00
_cell.angle_gamma   90.00
#
_symmetry.space_group_name_H-M   'P 1'
#
loop_
_entity.id
_entity.type
_entity.pdbx_description
1 polymer ?
#
loop_
_entity_poly.entity_id
_entity_poly.type
_entity_poly.pdbx_seq_one_letter_code
_entity_poly.pdbx_strand_id
1 'polypeptide(L)' 'MYVVACTRAQHKRADYVLFYKPNIPIAVIEAKDNNHAIGAGMQQGLNYAELLQVPFVFSSNGDGFLFHNKIAADG' A
#
# COMPACT_ATOMS: atom_id res chain seq x y z
N MET A 1 5.56 -9.41 -12.37
CA MET A 1 5.29 -8.26 -11.48
C MET A 1 4.49 -7.25 -12.26
N TYR A 2 3.23 -7.00 -11.88
CA TYR A 2 2.43 -5.93 -12.49
C TYR A 2 1.66 -5.18 -11.40
N VAL A 3 1.32 -3.93 -11.71
CA VAL A 3 0.64 -3.02 -10.78
C VAL A 3 -0.77 -2.78 -11.30
N VAL A 4 -1.76 -2.86 -10.41
CA VAL A 4 -3.12 -2.42 -10.69
C VAL A 4 -3.35 -1.11 -9.95
N ALA A 5 -3.54 -0.02 -10.69
CA ALA A 5 -3.92 1.26 -10.15
C ALA A 5 -5.44 1.30 -9.94
N CYS A 6 -5.90 1.67 -8.74
CA CYS A 6 -7.30 1.88 -8.47
C CYS A 6 -7.57 3.38 -8.37
N THR A 7 -8.15 3.97 -9.42
CA THR A 7 -8.55 5.39 -9.39
C THR A 7 -9.65 5.62 -8.35
N ARG A 8 -9.56 6.73 -7.61
CA ARG A 8 -10.51 7.16 -6.56
C ARG A 8 -11.96 7.25 -7.06
N ALA A 9 -12.66 6.13 -7.11
CA ALA A 9 -14.12 6.10 -7.02
C ALA A 9 -14.49 6.09 -5.53
N GLN A 10 -15.61 6.71 -5.15
CA GLN A 10 -16.10 7.02 -3.79
C GLN A 10 -16.05 5.92 -2.70
N HIS A 11 -15.62 4.70 -3.01
CA HIS A 11 -15.47 3.62 -2.05
C HIS A 11 -14.00 3.29 -1.80
N LYS A 12 -13.65 3.26 -0.51
CA LYS A 12 -12.41 2.78 0.12
C LYS A 12 -11.63 1.80 -0.77
N ARG A 13 -10.70 2.30 -1.59
CA ARG A 13 -9.77 1.52 -2.42
C ARG A 13 -8.35 1.98 -2.16
N ALA A 14 -7.40 1.04 -2.20
CA ALA A 14 -5.97 1.33 -2.22
C ALA A 14 -5.59 2.02 -3.53
N ASP A 15 -4.61 2.94 -3.49
CA ASP A 15 -4.17 3.63 -4.71
C ASP A 15 -3.53 2.65 -5.70
N TYR A 16 -2.66 1.75 -5.23
CA TYR A 16 -2.11 0.67 -6.04
C TYR A 16 -2.00 -0.65 -5.29
N VAL A 17 -2.16 -1.75 -6.03
CA VAL A 17 -1.90 -3.11 -5.55
C VAL A 17 -0.87 -3.78 -6.45
N LEU A 18 0.15 -4.36 -5.84
CA LEU A 18 1.24 -5.03 -6.51
C LEU A 18 0.98 -6.52 -6.57
N PHE A 19 1.09 -7.09 -7.77
CA PHE A 19 0.87 -8.52 -8.02
C PHE A 19 2.16 -9.17 -8.51
N TYR A 20 2.53 -10.27 -7.85
CA TYR A 20 3.61 -11.12 -8.34
C TYR A 20 3.19 -11.85 -9.62
N LYS A 21 1.98 -12.43 -9.58
CA LYS A 21 1.29 -13.15 -10.66
C LYS A 21 -0.20 -12.78 -10.67
N PRO A 22 -0.94 -13.08 -11.76
CA PRO A 22 -2.39 -12.98 -11.78
C PRO A 22 -3.02 -13.55 -10.52
N ASN A 23 -3.84 -12.75 -9.83
CA ASN A 23 -4.54 -13.10 -8.59
C ASN A 23 -3.65 -13.42 -7.37
N ILE A 24 -2.35 -13.09 -7.40
CA ILE A 24 -1.45 -13.20 -6.24
C ILE A 24 -0.96 -11.80 -5.86
N PRO A 25 -1.73 -11.06 -5.02
CA PRO A 25 -1.32 -9.76 -4.53
C PRO A 25 -0.23 -9.93 -3.47
N ILE A 26 0.75 -9.02 -3.46
CA ILE A 26 1.88 -9.07 -2.54
C ILE A 26 2.09 -7.77 -1.77
N ALA A 27 1.60 -6.64 -2.27
CA ALA A 27 1.74 -5.36 -1.58
C ALA A 27 0.61 -4.39 -1.89
N VAL A 28 0.35 -3.48 -0.94
CA VAL A 28 -0.47 -2.27 -1.13
C VAL A 28 0.45 -1.05 -1.13
N ILE A 29 0.18 -0.08 -2.01
CA ILE A 29 0.90 1.18 -2.07
C ILE A 29 -0.11 2.32 -1.97
N GLU A 30 0.08 3.20 -1.00
CA GLU A 30 -0.66 4.45 -0.82
C GLU A 30 0.22 5.63 -1.22
N ALA A 31 -0.33 6.51 -2.05
CA ALA A 31 0.33 7.71 -2.53
C ALA A 31 -0.45 8.96 -2.11
N LYS A 32 0.22 9.86 -1.39
CA LYS A 32 -0.30 11.18 -1.02
C LYS A 32 0.49 12.26 -1.75
N ASP A 33 -0.07 13.47 -1.76
CA ASP A 33 0.68 14.66 -2.16
C ASP A 33 1.72 15.03 -1.10
N ASN A 34 2.68 15.87 -1.48
CA ASN A 34 3.82 16.27 -0.67
C ASN A 34 3.48 17.14 0.55
N ASN A 35 2.24 17.63 0.68
CA ASN A 35 1.82 18.37 1.87
C ASN A 35 1.48 17.44 3.04
N HIS A 36 1.42 16.13 2.80
CA HIS A 36 1.17 15.13 3.83
C HIS A 36 2.48 14.54 4.35
N ALA A 37 2.48 14.14 5.62
CA ALA A 37 3.56 13.34 6.18
C ALA A 37 3.70 12.00 5.43
N ILE A 38 4.93 11.49 5.29
CA ILE A 38 5.23 10.23 4.57
C ILE A 38 4.36 9.06 5.08
N GLY A 39 4.06 9.03 6.38
CA GLY A 39 3.24 8.00 7.02
C GLY A 39 1.73 8.25 7.00
N ALA A 40 1.23 9.34 6.42
CA ALA A 40 -0.20 9.68 6.44
C ALA A 40 -1.08 8.63 5.73
N GLY A 41 -0.54 7.91 4.75
CA GLY A 41 -1.21 6.80 4.07
C GLY A 41 -1.07 5.44 4.77
N MET A 42 -0.20 5.31 5.79
CA MET A 42 0.15 4.01 6.36
C MET A 42 -1.04 3.30 7.00
N GLN A 43 -1.83 3.99 7.81
CA GLN A 43 -2.99 3.38 8.48
C GLN A 43 -4.03 2.90 7.46
N GLN A 44 -4.23 3.65 6.38
CA GLN A 44 -5.12 3.27 5.29
C GLN A 44 -4.57 2.04 4.54
N GLY A 45 -3.27 2.04 4.23
CA GLY A 45 -2.58 0.92 3.58
C GLY A 45 -2.60 -0.37 4.41
N LEU A 46 -2.40 -0.28 5.72
CA LEU A 46 -2.50 -1.43 6.64
C LEU A 46 -3.89 -2.04 6.66
N ASN A 47 -4.93 -1.20 6.69
CA ASN A 47 -6.31 -1.68 6.64
C ASN A 47 -6.58 -2.45 5.33
N TYR A 48 -6.09 -1.96 4.19
CA TYR A 48 -6.22 -2.70 2.93
C TYR A 48 -5.38 -3.96 2.89
N ALA A 49 -4.19 -3.94 3.47
CA ALA A 49 -3.35 -5.12 3.54
C ALA A 49 -3.97 -6.24 4.37
N GLU A 50 -4.73 -5.89 5.41
CA GLU A 50 -5.53 -6.84 6.18
C GLU A 50 -6.69 -7.41 5.37
N LEU A 51 -7.41 -6.56 4.64
CA LEU A 51 -8.51 -6.99 3.77
C LEU A 51 -8.05 -7.90 2.63
N LEU A 52 -6.90 -7.59 2.02
CA LEU A 52 -6.32 -8.35 0.91
C LEU A 52 -5.38 -9.48 1.37
N GLN A 53 -5.15 -9.60 2.67
CA GLN A 53 -4.19 -10.53 3.28
C GLN A 53 -2.79 -10.48 2.63
N VAL A 54 -2.30 -9.26 2.36
CA VAL A 54 -0.96 -9.06 1.79
C VAL A 54 0.08 -8.73 2.85
N PRO A 55 1.34 -9.15 2.64
CA PRO A 55 2.39 -8.99 3.63
C PRO A 55 3.05 -7.60 3.67
N PHE A 56 2.95 -6.82 2.60
CA PHE A 56 3.72 -5.59 2.42
C PHE A 56 2.84 -4.36 2.24
N VAL A 57 3.21 -3.26 2.89
CA VAL A 57 2.54 -1.96 2.72
C VAL A 57 3.57 -0.87 2.50
N PHE A 58 3.31 -0.01 1.53
CA PHE A 58 4.09 1.19 1.25
C PHE A 58 3.21 2.43 1.37
N SER A 59 3.75 3.50 1.96
CA SER A 59 3.13 4.82 1.98
C SER A 59 4.15 5.84 1.50
N SER A 60 3.81 6.67 0.52
CA SER A 60 4.70 7.71 -0.03
C SER A 60 3.97 9.04 -0.18
N ASN A 61 4.70 10.15 -0.02
CA ASN A 61 4.24 11.51 -0.28
C ASN A 61 4.98 12.19 -1.46
N GLY A 62 5.79 11.43 -2.21
CA GLY A 62 6.65 11.95 -3.28
C GLY A 62 8.08 12.32 -2.86
N ASP A 63 8.32 12.66 -1.59
CA ASP A 63 9.67 12.98 -1.07
C ASP A 63 10.36 11.77 -0.44
N GLY A 64 9.58 10.78 0.00
CA GLY A 64 10.08 9.54 0.56
C GLY A 64 8.99 8.48 0.66
N PHE A 65 9.32 7.37 1.33
CA PHE A 65 8.35 6.31 1.60
C PHE A 65 8.58 5.65 2.97
N LEU A 66 7.51 5.14 3.55
CA LEU A 66 7.53 4.21 4.66
C LEU A 66 7.13 2.82 4.17
N PHE A 67 7.73 1.81 4.75
CA PHE A 67 7.49 0.41 4.44
C PHE A 67 7.13 -0.35 5.71
N HIS A 68 6.10 -1.19 5.62
CA HIS A 68 5.73 -2.12 6.67
C HIS A 68 5.74 -3.55 6.14
N ASN A 69 6.33 -4.45 6.92
CA ASN A 69 6.49 -5.86 6.60
C ASN A 69 5.85 -6.71 7.70
N LYS A 70 4.84 -7.51 7.34
CA LYS A 70 4.19 -8.45 8.27
C LYS A 70 4.88 -9.83 8.36
N ILE A 71 5.84 -10.13 7.48
CA ILE A 71 6.53 -11.44 7.44
C ILE A 71 7.76 -11.46 8.35
N ALA A 72 8.49 -10.35 8.43
CA ALA A 72 9.62 -10.27 9.34
C ALA A 72 9.08 -10.01 10.75
N ALA A 73 9.22 -10.99 11.65
CA ALA A 73 9.28 -10.68 13.07
C ALA A 73 10.52 -9.80 13.26
N ASP A 74 10.34 -8.63 13.86
CA ASP A 74 11.45 -7.79 14.27
C ASP A 74 12.45 -8.66 15.04
N GLY A 75 13.72 -8.60 14.63
CA GLY A 75 14.81 -9.39 15.23
C GLY A 75 15.08 -8.99 16.67
#